data_AF-A0A642C4K1-F1
#
_entry.id   AF-A0A642C4K1-F1
#
_cell.length_a   1.000
_cell.length_b   1.000
_cell.length_c   1.000
_cell.angle_alpha   90.00
_cell.angle_beta   90.00
_cell.angle_gamma   90.00
#
_symmetry.space_group_name_H-M   'P 1'
#
loop_
_entity.id
_entity.type
_entity.pdbx_description
1 polymer ?
#
loop_
_entity_poly.entity_id
_entity_poly.type
_entity_poly.pdbx_seq_one_letter_code
_entity_poly.pdbx_strand_id
1 'polypeptide(L)'
;MALIIKTPKGIYDTPTDFEMEVEITSPIYTDKGSQTIAATLPGTKHNLSIVDHINRLDIANAPAKDVQAVIADGIYRRIGKQNITSASVESGIVSNIGFDESLMYEAWNNISLKKLPGLPIYKPSGGITALTEHLNNVMKYNLPADYYVFPIQVKNDSADDVAYPEFINPIQKIGNAYELKKNARTEKMVISGSVADVKLPAGYGISPFIRVSKILQLIFSAYGFELIENPFERDYQLKKMVVLNNVADATVAGQINYKDLMPDCTINDFLEAIFCRTGARIFVNGDNRTARIKLL
;
A
#
# COMPACT_ATOMS: atom_id res chain seq x y z
N MET A 1 22.98 25.21 -20.90
CA MET A 1 23.74 24.51 -19.84
C MET A 1 23.95 23.10 -20.32
N ALA A 2 25.01 22.41 -19.89
CA ALA A 2 25.20 21.01 -20.25
C ALA A 2 24.37 20.12 -19.32
N LEU A 3 23.86 19.00 -19.84
CA LEU A 3 23.18 17.97 -19.05
C LEU A 3 24.09 17.49 -17.92
N ILE A 4 23.57 17.41 -16.70
CA ILE A 4 24.27 16.90 -15.53
C ILE A 4 23.59 15.62 -15.09
N ILE A 5 24.34 14.53 -15.02
CA ILE A 5 23.89 13.26 -14.45
C ILE A 5 24.74 12.97 -13.22
N LYS A 6 24.10 13.06 -12.04
CA LYS A 6 24.76 12.91 -10.74
C LYS A 6 24.28 11.66 -10.03
N THR A 7 25.20 10.83 -9.57
CA THR A 7 24.94 9.70 -8.67
C THR A 7 25.57 9.95 -7.30
N PRO A 8 25.30 9.11 -6.28
CA PRO A 8 26.01 9.17 -5.00
C PRO A 8 27.54 9.08 -5.11
N LYS A 9 28.05 8.47 -6.18
CA LYS A 9 29.48 8.22 -6.40
C LYS A 9 30.19 9.32 -7.19
N GLY A 10 29.45 10.12 -7.95
CA GLY A 10 30.05 11.19 -8.74
C GLY A 10 29.11 11.77 -9.79
N ILE A 11 29.64 12.74 -10.55
CA ILE A 11 28.97 13.33 -11.70
C ILE A 11 29.63 12.74 -12.94
N TYR A 12 28.81 12.26 -13.88
CA TYR A 12 29.31 11.75 -15.16
C TYR A 12 29.85 12.87 -16.03
N ASP A 13 30.96 12.58 -16.72
CA ASP A 13 31.47 13.39 -17.81
C ASP A 13 30.61 13.14 -19.05
N THR A 14 29.81 14.13 -19.42
CA THR A 14 29.02 14.14 -20.65
C THR A 14 29.58 15.17 -21.64
N PRO A 15 29.63 14.85 -22.94
CA PRO A 15 29.96 15.82 -23.99
C PRO A 15 29.01 17.01 -23.99
N THR A 16 29.45 18.14 -24.53
CA THR A 16 28.66 19.39 -24.58
C THR A 16 27.39 19.25 -25.42
N ASP A 17 27.40 18.37 -26.41
CA ASP A 17 26.33 18.05 -27.36
C ASP A 17 25.56 16.76 -26.97
N PHE A 18 25.75 16.28 -25.74
CA PHE A 18 25.09 15.05 -25.29
C PHE A 18 23.61 15.28 -25.00
N GLU A 19 22.77 14.54 -25.70
CA GLU A 19 21.32 14.58 -25.56
C GLU A 19 20.81 13.26 -24.95
N MET A 20 19.76 13.38 -24.15
CA MET A 20 19.07 12.25 -23.56
C MET A 20 17.57 12.46 -23.69
N GLU A 21 16.90 11.56 -24.39
CA GLU A 21 15.45 11.64 -24.57
C GLU A 21 14.72 11.11 -23.34
N VAL A 22 13.73 11.88 -22.89
CA VAL A 22 12.85 11.53 -21.77
C VAL A 22 11.47 11.19 -22.32
N GLU A 23 11.04 9.95 -22.12
CA GLU A 23 9.66 9.53 -22.35
C GLU A 23 8.84 9.88 -21.12
N ILE A 24 8.00 10.92 -21.24
CA ILE A 24 7.03 11.29 -20.20
C ILE A 24 5.75 10.51 -20.45
N THR A 25 5.44 9.58 -19.56
CA THR A 25 4.20 8.83 -19.60
C THR A 25 3.16 9.47 -18.69
N SER A 26 1.89 9.33 -19.05
CA SER A 26 0.78 9.73 -18.18
C SER A 26 0.27 8.50 -17.43
N PRO A 27 0.14 8.57 -16.08
CA PRO A 27 -0.47 7.52 -15.28
C PRO A 27 -1.92 7.18 -15.68
N ILE A 28 -2.56 7.99 -16.52
CA ILE A 28 -3.90 7.75 -17.06
C ILE A 28 -3.87 6.69 -18.17
N TYR A 29 -2.83 6.73 -19.02
CA TYR A 29 -2.77 5.95 -20.26
C TYR A 29 -1.84 4.74 -20.16
N THR A 30 -0.88 4.76 -19.23
CA THR A 30 0.09 3.67 -19.07
C THR A 30 0.39 3.43 -17.59
N ASP A 31 0.68 2.17 -17.25
CA ASP A 31 1.16 1.78 -15.92
C ASP A 31 2.69 1.76 -15.85
N LYS A 32 3.35 2.27 -16.91
CA LYS A 32 4.80 2.48 -16.94
C LYS A 32 5.07 3.92 -16.53
N GLY A 33 5.93 4.12 -15.53
CA GLY A 33 6.36 5.46 -15.16
C GLY A 33 7.27 6.09 -16.22
N SER A 34 7.49 7.39 -16.09
CA SER A 34 8.37 8.12 -16.99
C SER A 34 9.79 7.53 -16.93
N GLN A 35 10.47 7.42 -18.07
CA GLN A 35 11.83 6.91 -18.14
C GLN A 35 12.62 7.60 -19.25
N THR A 36 13.95 7.57 -19.16
CA THR A 36 14.79 7.94 -20.30
C THR A 36 14.86 6.79 -21.28
N ILE A 37 15.03 7.10 -22.56
CA ILE A 37 15.52 6.11 -23.52
C ILE A 37 16.96 5.72 -23.11
N ALA A 38 17.36 4.49 -23.42
CA ALA A 38 18.73 4.05 -23.16
C ALA A 38 19.70 4.95 -23.91
N ALA A 39 20.60 5.60 -23.16
CA ALA A 39 21.63 6.46 -23.70
C ALA A 39 23.02 5.90 -23.36
N THR A 40 23.97 6.16 -24.24
CA THR A 40 25.34 5.67 -24.11
C THR A 40 26.23 6.77 -23.54
N LEU A 41 26.54 6.70 -22.26
CA LEU A 41 27.51 7.59 -21.63
C LEU A 41 28.93 7.24 -22.10
N PRO A 42 29.84 8.22 -22.23
CA PRO A 42 31.20 7.94 -22.66
C PRO A 42 31.95 7.01 -21.70
N GLY A 43 32.75 6.10 -22.23
CA GLY A 43 33.61 5.19 -21.48
C GLY A 43 34.89 5.85 -20.91
N THR A 44 34.82 7.08 -20.42
CA THR A 44 36.00 7.74 -19.81
C THR A 44 36.44 7.00 -18.55
N LYS A 45 37.72 7.12 -18.19
CA LYS A 45 38.25 6.49 -16.95
C LYS A 45 37.46 6.94 -15.71
N HIS A 46 37.04 8.20 -15.69
CA HIS A 46 36.22 8.77 -14.62
C HIS A 46 34.81 8.17 -14.59
N ASN A 47 34.10 8.13 -15.72
CA ASN A 47 32.77 7.51 -15.80
C ASN A 47 32.79 6.03 -15.43
N LEU A 48 33.81 5.31 -15.89
CA LEU A 48 33.98 3.90 -15.53
C LEU A 48 34.26 3.73 -14.02
N SER A 49 34.94 4.68 -13.37
CA SER A 49 35.14 4.63 -11.92
C SER A 49 33.85 4.85 -11.11
N ILE A 50 32.94 5.70 -11.60
CA ILE A 50 31.63 5.93 -10.97
C ILE A 50 30.80 4.64 -10.94
N VAL A 51 30.97 3.79 -11.96
CA VAL A 51 30.32 2.49 -12.07
C VAL A 51 31.20 1.35 -11.56
N ASP A 52 32.14 1.61 -10.65
CA ASP A 52 33.06 0.63 -10.04
C ASP A 52 33.87 -0.19 -11.05
N HIS A 53 34.12 0.32 -12.25
CA HIS A 53 34.81 -0.38 -13.33
C HIS A 53 34.17 -1.70 -13.75
N ILE A 54 32.83 -1.83 -13.71
CA ILE A 54 32.05 -3.03 -14.12
C ILE A 54 32.51 -3.66 -15.44
N ASN A 55 33.10 -2.87 -16.33
CA ASN A 55 33.64 -3.33 -17.61
C ASN A 55 34.86 -4.27 -17.48
N ARG A 56 35.47 -4.41 -16.30
CA ARG A 56 36.63 -5.29 -16.11
C ARG A 56 36.20 -6.73 -15.79
N LEU A 57 36.97 -7.68 -16.33
CA LEU A 57 36.73 -9.11 -16.15
C LEU A 57 37.06 -9.62 -14.74
N ASP A 58 37.88 -8.90 -13.96
CA ASP A 58 38.27 -9.27 -12.59
C ASP A 58 37.20 -8.95 -11.54
N ILE A 59 36.11 -8.28 -11.93
CA ILE A 59 35.02 -7.92 -11.03
C ILE A 59 34.03 -9.09 -10.91
N ALA A 60 33.88 -9.59 -9.69
CA ALA A 60 32.89 -10.62 -9.36
C ALA A 60 31.50 -10.04 -9.03
N ASN A 61 31.43 -8.72 -8.77
CA ASN A 61 30.19 -8.07 -8.35
C ASN A 61 29.35 -7.65 -9.55
N ALA A 62 28.08 -8.02 -9.54
CA ALA A 62 27.10 -7.50 -10.48
C ALA A 62 26.96 -5.97 -10.35
N PRO A 63 26.52 -5.26 -11.40
CA PRO A 63 26.18 -3.84 -11.32
C PRO A 63 25.33 -3.56 -10.10
N ALA A 64 25.62 -2.47 -9.38
CA ALA A 64 24.80 -2.03 -8.27
C ALA A 64 23.36 -1.87 -8.75
N LYS A 65 22.46 -2.70 -8.22
CA LYS A 65 21.03 -2.56 -8.44
C LYS A 65 20.56 -1.29 -7.71
N ASP A 66 19.71 -0.51 -8.35
CA ASP A 66 19.08 0.68 -7.77
C ASP A 66 20.00 1.87 -7.45
N VAL A 67 20.91 2.23 -8.37
CA VAL A 67 21.71 3.46 -8.21
C VAL A 67 20.83 4.70 -8.41
N GLN A 68 20.65 5.51 -7.37
CA GLN A 68 19.94 6.78 -7.49
C GLN A 68 20.71 7.73 -8.40
N ALA A 69 20.04 8.35 -9.37
CA ALA A 69 20.60 9.34 -10.26
C ALA A 69 19.74 10.61 -10.27
N VAL A 70 20.38 11.76 -10.32
CA VAL A 70 19.76 13.07 -10.50
C VAL A 70 20.14 13.56 -11.89
N ILE A 71 19.14 13.78 -12.73
CA ILE A 71 19.31 14.41 -14.03
C ILE A 71 18.93 15.87 -13.89
N ALA A 72 19.81 16.76 -14.33
CA ALA A 72 19.55 18.19 -14.35
C ALA A 72 20.02 18.81 -15.67
N ASP A 73 19.14 19.56 -16.33
CA ASP A 73 19.47 20.48 -17.41
C ASP A 73 18.74 21.81 -17.20
N GLY A 74 19.50 22.83 -16.77
CA GLY A 74 18.96 24.13 -16.42
C GLY A 74 17.92 24.06 -15.30
N ILE A 75 16.67 24.36 -15.64
CA ILE A 75 15.52 24.35 -14.71
C ILE A 75 14.94 22.94 -14.58
N TYR A 76 15.15 22.08 -15.58
CA TYR A 76 14.67 20.70 -15.54
C TYR A 76 15.56 19.90 -14.60
N ARG A 77 14.97 19.39 -13.52
CA ARG A 77 15.65 18.50 -12.58
C ARG A 77 14.70 17.38 -12.19
N ARG A 78 15.19 16.15 -12.27
CA ARG A 78 14.46 14.97 -11.81
C ARG A 78 15.37 13.98 -11.13
N ILE A 79 14.79 13.23 -10.21
CA ILE A 79 15.43 12.13 -9.52
C ILE A 79 14.89 10.82 -10.10
N GLY A 80 15.75 9.82 -10.24
CA GLY A 80 15.38 8.50 -10.74
C GLY A 80 16.36 7.42 -10.28
N LYS A 81 16.15 6.20 -10.75
CA LYS A 81 17.15 5.12 -10.64
C LYS A 81 17.76 4.85 -11.99
N GLN A 82 19.08 4.81 -12.01
CA GLN A 82 19.87 4.41 -13.16
C GLN A 82 19.96 2.89 -13.21
N ASN A 83 19.65 2.33 -14.37
CA ASN A 83 19.89 0.94 -14.69
C ASN A 83 20.94 0.87 -15.81
N ILE A 84 21.97 0.05 -15.59
CA ILE A 84 23.12 -0.09 -16.49
C ILE A 84 22.98 -1.43 -17.19
N THR A 85 22.81 -1.39 -18.51
CA THR A 85 22.65 -2.60 -19.34
C THR A 85 24.00 -3.18 -19.73
N SER A 86 24.96 -2.31 -20.07
CA SER A 86 26.32 -2.72 -20.44
C SER A 86 27.32 -1.59 -20.20
N ALA A 87 28.59 -1.94 -20.02
CA ALA A 87 29.68 -0.99 -19.87
C ALA A 87 30.93 -1.52 -20.59
N SER A 88 31.53 -0.68 -21.45
CA SER A 88 32.78 -0.93 -22.15
C SER A 88 33.60 0.36 -22.25
N VAL A 89 34.90 0.20 -22.48
CA VAL A 89 35.80 1.32 -22.77
C VAL A 89 35.51 1.87 -24.17
N GLU A 90 35.26 0.99 -25.15
CA GLU A 90 35.06 1.39 -26.55
C GLU A 90 33.61 1.80 -26.83
N SER A 91 32.64 1.01 -26.38
CA SER A 91 31.22 1.26 -26.65
C SER A 91 30.54 2.13 -25.60
N GLY A 92 31.25 2.56 -24.56
CA GLY A 92 30.69 3.36 -23.47
C GLY A 92 29.80 2.59 -22.49
N ILE A 93 29.06 3.33 -21.66
CA ILE A 93 28.15 2.82 -20.63
C ILE A 93 26.72 3.03 -21.10
N VAL A 94 26.03 1.96 -21.47
CA VAL A 94 24.62 2.02 -21.86
C VAL A 94 23.78 2.01 -20.59
N SER A 95 23.05 3.09 -20.36
CA SER A 95 22.15 3.21 -19.20
C SER A 95 20.84 3.89 -19.54
N ASN A 96 19.79 3.51 -18.85
CA ASN A 96 18.54 4.26 -18.80
C ASN A 96 18.27 4.70 -17.35
N ILE A 97 17.41 5.70 -17.19
CA ILE A 97 17.03 6.22 -15.89
C ILE A 97 15.50 6.18 -15.80
N GLY A 98 14.98 5.35 -14.91
CA GLY A 98 13.56 5.33 -14.56
C GLY A 98 13.27 6.41 -13.52
N PHE A 99 12.28 7.27 -13.76
CA PHE A 99 11.88 8.32 -12.83
C PHE A 99 10.84 7.82 -11.81
N ASP A 100 10.54 8.69 -10.84
CA ASP A 100 9.74 8.47 -9.62
C ASP A 100 8.55 7.50 -9.72
N GLU A 101 7.75 7.58 -10.78
CA GLU A 101 6.56 6.74 -10.98
C GLU A 101 6.94 5.27 -11.12
N SER A 102 7.96 4.97 -11.94
CA SER A 102 8.44 3.60 -12.18
C SER A 102 8.99 2.96 -10.91
N LEU A 103 9.60 3.76 -10.03
CA LEU A 103 10.18 3.29 -8.78
C LEU A 103 9.12 2.82 -7.78
N MET A 104 8.00 3.56 -7.68
CA MET A 104 6.90 3.14 -6.82
C MET A 104 6.19 1.92 -7.38
N TYR A 105 5.91 1.89 -8.69
CA TYR A 105 5.26 0.72 -9.30
C TYR A 105 6.10 -0.56 -9.18
N GLU A 106 7.42 -0.45 -9.36
CA GLU A 106 8.35 -1.56 -9.13
C GLU A 106 8.41 -1.98 -7.66
N ALA A 107 8.49 -1.02 -6.73
CA ALA A 107 8.54 -1.30 -5.30
C ALA A 107 7.23 -1.91 -4.77
N TRP A 108 6.08 -1.54 -5.34
CA TRP A 108 4.77 -2.11 -4.97
C TRP A 108 4.53 -3.49 -5.56
N ASN A 109 5.28 -3.86 -6.60
CA ASN A 109 5.13 -5.15 -7.22
C ASN A 109 5.50 -6.27 -6.24
N ASN A 110 4.57 -7.21 -6.04
CA ASN A 110 4.71 -8.38 -5.15
C ASN A 110 4.77 -8.14 -3.63
N ILE A 111 4.43 -6.94 -3.13
CA ILE A 111 4.31 -6.72 -1.67
C ILE A 111 2.85 -6.91 -1.25
N SER A 112 2.63 -7.89 -0.37
CA SER A 112 1.33 -8.12 0.28
C SER A 112 1.00 -6.99 1.26
N LEU A 113 -0.24 -6.53 1.27
CA LEU A 113 -0.72 -5.52 2.22
C LEU A 113 -0.53 -5.93 3.69
N LYS A 114 -0.62 -7.21 3.99
CA LYS A 114 -0.37 -7.77 5.34
C LYS A 114 1.09 -7.65 5.79
N LYS A 115 2.02 -7.44 4.86
CA LYS A 115 3.46 -7.32 5.11
C LYS A 115 3.95 -5.87 5.03
N LEU A 116 3.04 -4.90 4.95
CA LEU A 116 3.42 -3.49 4.99
C LEU A 116 4.22 -3.18 6.28
N PRO A 117 5.34 -2.46 6.17
CA PRO A 117 6.08 -2.03 7.34
C PRO A 117 5.29 -0.97 8.12
N GLY A 118 5.37 -1.01 9.46
CA GLY A 118 4.75 0.00 10.33
C GLY A 118 3.23 -0.12 10.52
N LEU A 119 2.65 -1.29 10.26
CA LEU A 119 1.22 -1.50 10.50
C LEU A 119 0.84 -1.27 11.98
N PRO A 120 -0.20 -0.46 12.28
CA PRO A 120 -0.59 -0.15 13.65
C PRO A 120 -1.10 -1.36 14.45
N ILE A 121 -0.79 -1.36 15.74
CA ILE A 121 -1.42 -2.25 16.73
C ILE A 121 -2.12 -1.35 17.76
N TYR A 122 -3.44 -1.47 17.85
CA TYR A 122 -4.23 -0.75 18.84
C TYR A 122 -4.50 -1.65 20.04
N LYS A 123 -3.94 -1.29 21.20
CA LYS A 123 -4.06 -2.06 22.44
C LYS A 123 -4.45 -1.16 23.62
N PRO A 124 -5.73 -1.11 24.01
CA PRO A 124 -6.16 -0.33 25.17
C PRO A 124 -5.73 -0.99 26.48
N SER A 125 -5.46 -0.19 27.51
CA SER A 125 -4.97 -0.66 28.83
C SER A 125 -5.95 -1.58 29.56
N GLY A 126 -7.25 -1.45 29.32
CA GLY A 126 -8.30 -2.29 29.92
C GLY A 126 -8.59 -3.60 29.19
N GLY A 127 -7.70 -4.05 28.30
CA GLY A 127 -7.81 -5.32 27.58
C GLY A 127 -9.08 -5.44 26.73
N ILE A 128 -9.65 -6.66 26.67
CA ILE A 128 -10.81 -6.99 25.82
C ILE A 128 -12.04 -6.13 26.17
N THR A 129 -12.29 -5.87 27.45
CA THR A 129 -13.46 -5.08 27.88
C THR A 129 -13.37 -3.63 27.39
N ALA A 130 -12.21 -2.99 27.55
CA ALA A 130 -12.01 -1.64 27.03
C ALA A 130 -12.02 -1.60 25.49
N LEU A 131 -11.47 -2.63 24.84
CA LEU A 131 -11.46 -2.74 23.39
C LEU A 131 -12.88 -2.87 22.81
N THR A 132 -13.68 -3.77 23.35
CA THR A 132 -15.05 -3.99 22.88
C THR A 132 -15.96 -2.80 23.18
N GLU A 133 -15.73 -2.08 24.28
CA GLU A 133 -16.42 -0.82 24.57
C GLU A 133 -16.02 0.30 23.58
N HIS A 134 -14.73 0.40 23.26
CA HIS A 134 -14.25 1.31 22.21
C HIS A 134 -14.93 1.02 20.87
N LEU A 135 -14.98 -0.24 20.45
CA LEU A 135 -15.63 -0.65 19.19
C LEU A 135 -17.14 -0.40 19.20
N ASN A 136 -17.80 -0.57 20.34
CA ASN A 136 -19.22 -0.23 20.51
C ASN A 136 -19.45 1.28 20.30
N ASN A 137 -18.57 2.13 20.82
CA ASN A 137 -18.64 3.58 20.63
C ASN A 137 -18.33 4.00 19.18
N VAL A 138 -17.41 3.30 18.50
CA VAL A 138 -17.15 3.49 17.07
C VAL A 138 -18.36 3.09 16.22
N MET A 139 -19.00 1.95 16.52
CA MET A 139 -20.24 1.51 15.85
C MET A 139 -21.36 2.55 15.98
N LYS A 140 -21.49 3.18 17.15
CA LYS A 140 -22.49 4.21 17.43
C LYS A 140 -22.13 5.60 16.87
N TYR A 141 -21.00 5.73 16.16
CA TYR A 141 -20.46 7.01 15.67
C TYR A 141 -20.13 8.04 16.78
N ASN A 142 -19.98 7.59 18.03
CA ASN A 142 -19.62 8.46 19.15
C ASN A 142 -18.12 8.82 19.15
N LEU A 143 -17.30 8.00 18.49
CA LEU A 143 -15.85 8.15 18.48
C LEU A 143 -15.32 8.00 17.04
N PRO A 144 -14.52 8.96 16.55
CA PRO A 144 -13.87 8.84 15.25
C PRO A 144 -12.72 7.81 15.31
N ALA A 145 -12.71 6.88 14.35
CA ALA A 145 -11.67 5.87 14.22
C ALA A 145 -11.28 5.69 12.75
N ASP A 146 -10.14 5.03 12.53
CA ASP A 146 -9.61 4.65 11.21
C ASP A 146 -10.41 3.51 10.52
N TYR A 147 -11.43 3.00 11.19
CA TYR A 147 -12.25 1.87 10.78
C TYR A 147 -13.73 2.12 11.12
N TYR A 148 -14.61 1.32 10.54
CA TYR A 148 -16.01 1.24 10.92
C TYR A 148 -16.35 -0.13 11.48
N VAL A 149 -17.39 -0.18 12.30
CA VAL A 149 -17.92 -1.41 12.87
C VAL A 149 -19.41 -1.45 12.53
N PHE A 150 -19.84 -2.49 11.83
CA PHE A 150 -21.23 -2.71 11.48
C PHE A 150 -21.51 -4.21 11.29
N PRO A 151 -22.75 -4.67 11.52
CA PRO A 151 -23.11 -6.07 11.38
C PRO A 151 -23.04 -6.54 9.92
N ILE A 152 -22.47 -7.73 9.70
CA ILE A 152 -22.47 -8.41 8.41
C ILE A 152 -22.91 -9.85 8.63
N GLN A 153 -23.88 -10.32 7.84
CA GLN A 153 -24.25 -11.72 7.80
C GLN A 153 -23.27 -12.47 6.90
N VAL A 154 -22.57 -13.47 7.46
CA VAL A 154 -21.56 -14.25 6.74
C VAL A 154 -22.13 -15.57 6.23
N LYS A 155 -23.10 -16.12 6.96
CA LYS A 155 -23.72 -17.42 6.66
C LYS A 155 -25.21 -17.40 6.97
N ASN A 156 -25.96 -18.25 6.29
CA ASN A 156 -27.39 -18.43 6.52
C ASN A 156 -27.78 -19.89 6.36
N ASP A 157 -27.29 -20.74 7.24
CA ASP A 157 -27.63 -22.17 7.20
C ASP A 157 -29.03 -22.40 7.76
N SER A 158 -29.67 -23.46 7.28
CA SER A 158 -30.98 -23.91 7.79
C SER A 158 -30.90 -25.37 8.21
N ALA A 159 -31.47 -25.69 9.37
CA ALA A 159 -31.68 -27.06 9.84
C ALA A 159 -33.10 -27.16 10.40
N ASP A 160 -33.81 -28.24 10.05
CA ASP A 160 -35.20 -28.49 10.48
C ASP A 160 -36.16 -27.30 10.25
N ASP A 161 -36.08 -26.67 9.06
CA ASP A 161 -36.83 -25.46 8.68
C ASP A 161 -36.58 -24.22 9.57
N VAL A 162 -35.54 -24.25 10.40
CA VAL A 162 -35.08 -23.11 11.22
C VAL A 162 -33.76 -22.56 10.65
N ALA A 163 -33.71 -21.24 10.45
CA ALA A 163 -32.50 -20.54 9.99
C ALA A 163 -31.57 -20.19 11.16
N TYR A 164 -30.28 -20.46 10.98
CA TYR A 164 -29.18 -20.16 11.89
C TYR A 164 -28.17 -19.23 11.20
N PRO A 165 -28.49 -17.91 11.10
CA PRO A 165 -27.59 -16.95 10.50
C PRO A 165 -26.38 -16.66 11.39
N GLU A 166 -25.19 -16.63 10.79
CA GLU A 166 -23.95 -16.24 11.46
C GLU A 166 -23.58 -14.81 11.10
N PHE A 167 -23.17 -14.03 12.10
CA PHE A 167 -22.87 -12.61 11.94
C PHE A 167 -21.47 -12.26 12.45
N ILE A 168 -20.78 -11.40 11.70
CA ILE A 168 -19.72 -10.54 12.24
C ILE A 168 -20.37 -9.27 12.76
N ASN A 169 -19.84 -8.76 13.89
CA ASN A 169 -20.37 -7.68 14.68
C ASN A 169 -21.86 -7.86 15.03
N PRO A 170 -22.26 -8.99 15.63
CA PRO A 170 -23.65 -9.21 16.01
C PRO A 170 -24.10 -8.14 17.01
N ILE A 171 -25.29 -7.59 16.77
CA ILE A 171 -25.89 -6.56 17.61
C ILE A 171 -27.02 -7.14 18.47
N GLN A 172 -27.22 -6.54 19.63
CA GLN A 172 -28.35 -6.79 20.52
C GLN A 172 -28.98 -5.47 20.95
N LYS A 173 -30.30 -5.49 21.21
CA LYS A 173 -31.02 -4.34 21.73
C LYS A 173 -30.96 -4.37 23.27
N ILE A 174 -30.42 -3.33 23.88
CA ILE A 174 -30.41 -3.12 25.32
C ILE A 174 -31.18 -1.83 25.61
N GLY A 175 -32.39 -1.97 26.16
CA GLY A 175 -33.31 -0.84 26.32
C GLY A 175 -33.64 -0.19 24.97
N ASN A 176 -33.29 1.08 24.82
CA ASN A 176 -33.50 1.87 23.60
C ASN A 176 -32.26 1.97 22.68
N ALA A 177 -31.15 1.30 23.02
CA ALA A 177 -29.91 1.35 22.25
C ALA A 177 -29.53 -0.02 21.67
N TYR A 178 -28.81 0.00 20.55
CA TYR A 178 -28.16 -1.18 19.98
C TYR A 178 -26.71 -1.25 20.44
N GLU A 179 -26.27 -2.43 20.87
CA GLU A 179 -24.90 -2.69 21.30
C GLU A 179 -24.35 -3.96 20.65
N LEU A 180 -23.03 -4.04 20.51
CA LEU A 180 -22.37 -5.27 20.10
C LEU A 180 -22.57 -6.37 21.16
N LYS A 181 -22.78 -7.62 20.73
CA LYS A 181 -22.78 -8.81 21.60
C LYS A 181 -21.34 -9.15 22.06
N LYS A 182 -20.76 -8.29 22.88
CA LYS A 182 -19.36 -8.32 23.33
C LYS A 182 -19.04 -9.36 24.41
N ASN A 183 -20.04 -9.82 25.15
CA ASN A 183 -19.87 -10.77 26.24
C ASN A 183 -19.75 -12.21 25.73
N ALA A 184 -19.13 -13.08 26.56
CA ALA A 184 -19.11 -14.51 26.30
C ALA A 184 -20.55 -15.05 26.23
N ARG A 185 -20.81 -15.92 25.26
CA ARG A 185 -22.16 -16.41 24.96
C ARG A 185 -22.14 -17.81 24.37
N THR A 186 -23.27 -18.50 24.44
CA THR A 186 -23.48 -19.77 23.73
C THR A 186 -24.42 -19.49 22.56
N GLU A 187 -24.01 -19.86 21.35
CA GLU A 187 -24.84 -19.74 20.15
C GLU A 187 -25.04 -21.12 19.50
N LYS A 188 -26.24 -21.35 18.99
CA LYS A 188 -26.54 -22.53 18.18
C LYS A 188 -26.06 -22.28 16.77
N MET A 189 -25.17 -23.14 16.28
CA MET A 189 -24.59 -23.07 14.95
C MET A 189 -24.76 -24.41 14.24
N VAL A 190 -24.92 -24.37 12.92
CA VAL A 190 -24.95 -25.57 12.10
C VAL A 190 -23.52 -25.95 11.75
N ILE A 191 -23.03 -27.03 12.35
CA ILE A 191 -21.70 -27.59 12.07
C ILE A 191 -21.92 -28.91 11.35
N SER A 192 -21.46 -28.98 10.10
CA SER A 192 -21.55 -30.20 9.27
C SER A 192 -22.98 -30.79 9.17
N GLY A 193 -23.99 -29.92 9.12
CA GLY A 193 -25.40 -30.31 8.97
C GLY A 193 -26.15 -30.60 10.27
N SER A 194 -25.48 -30.54 11.43
CA SER A 194 -26.10 -30.73 12.76
C SER A 194 -26.07 -29.45 13.58
N VAL A 195 -27.16 -29.20 14.33
CA VAL A 195 -27.22 -28.07 15.27
C VAL A 195 -26.40 -28.39 16.51
N ALA A 196 -25.41 -27.55 16.81
CA ALA A 196 -24.54 -27.69 17.97
C ALA A 196 -24.52 -26.38 18.81
N ASP A 197 -24.43 -26.53 20.13
CA ASP A 197 -24.21 -25.41 21.04
C ASP A 197 -22.71 -25.07 21.09
N VAL A 198 -22.35 -23.88 20.61
CA VAL A 198 -20.96 -23.40 20.55
C VAL A 198 -20.74 -22.34 21.61
N LYS A 199 -19.74 -22.55 22.48
CA LYS A 199 -19.32 -21.56 23.48
C LYS A 199 -18.34 -20.57 22.85
N LEU A 200 -18.74 -19.31 22.79
CA LEU A 200 -17.96 -18.21 22.21
C LEU A 200 -17.38 -17.33 23.32
N PRO A 201 -16.06 -17.04 23.29
CA PRO A 201 -15.45 -16.15 24.28
C PRO A 201 -15.87 -14.69 24.07
N ALA A 202 -15.61 -13.84 25.07
CA ALA A 202 -15.84 -12.40 24.94
C ALA A 202 -15.01 -11.81 23.78
N GLY A 203 -15.62 -10.91 23.02
CA GLY A 203 -15.02 -10.34 21.80
C GLY A 203 -15.14 -11.22 20.55
N TYR A 204 -15.54 -12.50 20.65
CA TYR A 204 -15.67 -13.34 19.46
C TYR A 204 -16.82 -12.89 18.56
N GLY A 205 -16.52 -12.86 17.26
CA GLY A 205 -17.38 -12.33 16.21
C GLY A 205 -17.36 -10.81 16.12
N ILE A 206 -16.47 -10.10 16.83
CA ILE A 206 -16.32 -8.64 16.72
C ILE A 206 -15.05 -8.33 15.94
N SER A 207 -15.19 -7.63 14.81
CA SER A 207 -14.11 -7.21 13.94
C SER A 207 -14.36 -5.83 13.33
N PRO A 208 -13.41 -4.89 13.42
CA PRO A 208 -13.49 -3.62 12.72
C PRO A 208 -13.08 -3.75 11.24
N PHE A 209 -13.67 -2.92 10.39
CA PHE A 209 -13.36 -2.84 8.95
C PHE A 209 -12.60 -1.55 8.65
N ILE A 210 -11.34 -1.69 8.21
CA ILE A 210 -10.45 -0.54 7.97
C ILE A 210 -10.96 0.29 6.79
N ARG A 211 -10.95 1.61 6.95
CA ARG A 211 -11.31 2.55 5.88
C ARG A 211 -10.29 2.48 4.74
N VAL A 212 -10.79 2.57 3.51
CA VAL A 212 -9.95 2.58 2.30
C VAL A 212 -8.97 3.77 2.34
N SER A 213 -9.42 4.94 2.79
CA SER A 213 -8.56 6.12 2.96
C SER A 213 -7.37 5.85 3.88
N LYS A 214 -7.58 5.09 4.97
CA LYS A 214 -6.51 4.75 5.90
C LYS A 214 -5.51 3.79 5.29
N ILE A 215 -5.98 2.77 4.57
CA ILE A 215 -5.09 1.81 3.89
C ILE A 215 -4.21 2.54 2.89
N LEU A 216 -4.79 3.44 2.08
CA LEU A 216 -4.05 4.28 1.15
C LEU A 216 -2.98 5.11 1.88
N GLN A 217 -3.36 5.80 2.96
CA GLN A 217 -2.40 6.57 3.78
C GLN A 217 -1.25 5.68 4.28
N LEU A 218 -1.54 4.48 4.78
CA LEU A 218 -0.53 3.54 5.27
C LEU A 218 0.41 3.04 4.16
N ILE A 219 -0.12 2.76 2.97
CA ILE A 219 0.69 2.37 1.80
C ILE A 219 1.70 3.47 1.48
N PHE A 220 1.27 4.72 1.32
CA PHE A 220 2.20 5.81 0.96
C PHE A 220 3.18 6.13 2.10
N SER A 221 2.70 6.15 3.35
CA SER A 221 3.54 6.42 4.52
C SER A 221 4.64 5.38 4.71
N ALA A 222 4.36 4.10 4.39
CA ALA A 222 5.33 3.01 4.45
C ALA A 222 6.56 3.23 3.54
N TYR A 223 6.41 3.99 2.45
CA TYR A 223 7.50 4.35 1.53
C TYR A 223 7.95 5.80 1.67
N GLY A 224 7.53 6.50 2.73
CA GLY A 224 7.94 7.88 3.01
C GLY A 224 7.29 8.93 2.10
N PHE A 225 6.13 8.63 1.53
CA PHE A 225 5.33 9.58 0.75
C PHE A 225 4.19 10.15 1.58
N GLU A 226 4.00 11.47 1.50
CA GLU A 226 2.85 12.16 2.08
C GLU A 226 1.68 12.19 1.08
N LEU A 227 0.53 11.67 1.49
CA LEU A 227 -0.69 11.70 0.69
C LEU A 227 -1.42 13.03 0.87
N ILE A 228 -1.26 13.96 -0.08
CA ILE A 228 -1.80 15.33 -0.01
C ILE A 228 -3.27 15.39 -0.43
N GLU A 229 -3.63 14.61 -1.44
CA GLU A 229 -4.96 14.61 -2.03
C GLU A 229 -5.53 13.20 -1.96
N ASN A 230 -6.62 13.05 -1.19
CA ASN A 230 -7.29 11.77 -0.97
C ASN A 230 -8.82 11.94 -1.05
N PRO A 231 -9.44 11.63 -2.20
CA PRO A 231 -10.89 11.68 -2.37
C PRO A 231 -11.62 10.75 -1.40
N PHE A 232 -11.00 9.62 -1.03
CA PHE A 232 -11.55 8.66 -0.06
C PHE A 232 -11.57 9.18 1.37
N GLU A 233 -10.98 10.33 1.66
CA GLU A 233 -11.07 10.97 2.99
C GLU A 233 -12.08 12.12 3.00
N ARG A 234 -12.19 12.86 1.89
CA ARG A 234 -12.97 14.10 1.79
C ARG A 234 -14.38 13.89 1.26
N ASP A 235 -14.55 13.01 0.27
CA ASP A 235 -15.84 12.80 -0.38
C ASP A 235 -16.85 12.09 0.55
N TYR A 236 -18.12 12.50 0.47
CA TYR A 236 -19.14 12.05 1.41
C TYR A 236 -19.50 10.56 1.29
N GLN A 237 -19.40 9.99 0.08
CA GLN A 237 -19.67 8.57 -0.19
C GLN A 237 -18.39 7.77 0.00
N LEU A 238 -17.29 8.22 -0.63
CA LEU A 238 -16.05 7.45 -0.64
C LEU A 238 -15.42 7.33 0.75
N LYS A 239 -15.63 8.31 1.64
CA LYS A 239 -15.17 8.24 3.04
C LYS A 239 -15.78 7.11 3.88
N LYS A 240 -16.86 6.50 3.39
CA LYS A 240 -17.51 5.37 4.05
C LYS A 240 -17.00 4.03 3.54
N MET A 241 -16.14 4.01 2.51
CA MET A 241 -15.60 2.78 1.97
C MET A 241 -14.67 2.11 2.98
N VAL A 242 -14.89 0.81 3.18
CA VAL A 242 -14.07 -0.06 4.01
C VAL A 242 -13.68 -1.31 3.25
N VAL A 243 -12.64 -1.98 3.74
CA VAL A 243 -12.28 -3.32 3.27
C VAL A 243 -12.87 -4.35 4.23
N LEU A 244 -13.58 -5.32 3.65
CA LEU A 244 -14.14 -6.43 4.40
C LEU A 244 -13.04 -7.41 4.78
N ASN A 245 -13.11 -7.93 6.00
CA ASN A 245 -12.29 -9.04 6.48
C ASN A 245 -13.20 -10.11 7.09
N ASN A 246 -12.72 -11.35 7.12
CA ASN A 246 -13.43 -12.51 7.66
C ASN A 246 -12.85 -12.95 9.02
N VAL A 247 -12.18 -12.06 9.75
CA VAL A 247 -11.49 -12.39 10.99
C VAL A 247 -12.43 -12.26 12.18
N ALA A 248 -13.07 -13.36 12.57
CA ALA A 248 -14.05 -13.37 13.67
C ALA A 248 -13.41 -13.20 15.06
N ASP A 249 -12.13 -13.52 15.21
CA ASP A 249 -11.38 -13.50 16.47
C ASP A 249 -10.47 -12.27 16.62
N ALA A 250 -10.64 -11.26 15.76
CA ALA A 250 -9.78 -10.07 15.66
C ALA A 250 -9.57 -9.30 16.97
N THR A 251 -10.48 -9.42 17.94
CA THR A 251 -10.45 -8.67 19.21
C THR A 251 -10.24 -9.55 20.44
N VAL A 252 -10.18 -10.88 20.27
CA VAL A 252 -10.08 -11.83 21.39
C VAL A 252 -8.76 -11.71 22.14
N ALA A 253 -7.69 -11.27 21.48
CA ALA A 253 -6.41 -10.99 22.11
C ALA A 253 -6.37 -9.68 22.92
N GLY A 254 -7.46 -8.89 22.95
CA GLY A 254 -7.50 -7.58 23.61
C GLY A 254 -6.71 -6.49 22.88
N GLN A 255 -6.36 -6.72 21.61
CA GLN A 255 -5.71 -5.76 20.73
C GLN A 255 -6.27 -5.92 19.32
N ILE A 256 -6.22 -4.84 18.52
CA ILE A 256 -6.49 -4.88 17.09
C ILE A 256 -5.16 -4.77 16.36
N ASN A 257 -4.82 -5.80 15.61
CA ASN A 257 -3.65 -5.81 14.74
C ASN A 257 -4.09 -5.57 13.30
N TYR A 258 -3.67 -4.45 12.71
CA TYR A 258 -4.11 -4.07 11.37
C TYR A 258 -3.71 -5.10 10.33
N LYS A 259 -2.59 -5.81 10.54
CA LYS A 259 -2.15 -6.89 9.67
C LYS A 259 -3.21 -7.96 9.46
N ASP A 260 -3.96 -8.30 10.50
CA ASP A 260 -4.94 -9.38 10.45
C ASP A 260 -6.21 -8.91 9.73
N LEU A 261 -6.47 -7.60 9.72
CA LEU A 261 -7.63 -6.99 9.07
C LEU A 261 -7.39 -6.63 7.59
N MET A 262 -6.14 -6.65 7.13
CA MET A 262 -5.80 -6.35 5.75
C MET A 262 -6.27 -7.46 4.80
N PRO A 263 -6.73 -7.11 3.58
CA PRO A 263 -7.10 -8.09 2.58
C PRO A 263 -5.87 -8.90 2.14
N ASP A 264 -6.10 -10.13 1.68
CA ASP A 264 -5.04 -11.02 1.20
C ASP A 264 -4.71 -10.76 -0.27
N CYS A 265 -4.18 -9.57 -0.56
CA CYS A 265 -3.75 -9.19 -1.90
C CYS A 265 -2.48 -8.35 -1.87
N THR A 266 -1.89 -8.12 -3.05
CA THR A 266 -0.75 -7.22 -3.20
C THR A 266 -1.21 -5.76 -3.21
N ILE A 267 -0.27 -4.83 -2.99
CA ILE A 267 -0.55 -3.39 -3.13
C ILE A 267 -1.10 -3.09 -4.53
N ASN A 268 -0.50 -3.64 -5.58
CA ASN A 268 -0.94 -3.42 -6.95
C ASN A 268 -2.37 -3.92 -7.19
N ASP A 269 -2.71 -5.14 -6.77
CA ASP A 269 -4.08 -5.67 -6.90
C ASP A 269 -5.10 -4.78 -6.19
N PHE A 270 -4.73 -4.23 -5.03
CA PHE A 270 -5.60 -3.34 -4.27
C PHE A 270 -5.80 -1.99 -4.96
N LEU A 271 -4.72 -1.38 -5.47
CA LEU A 271 -4.78 -0.12 -6.19
C LEU A 271 -5.55 -0.28 -7.53
N GLU A 272 -5.35 -1.40 -8.22
CA GLU A 272 -6.10 -1.75 -9.43
C GLU A 272 -7.58 -1.96 -9.12
N ALA A 273 -7.92 -2.67 -8.04
CA ALA A 273 -9.31 -2.82 -7.62
C ALA A 273 -9.99 -1.47 -7.29
N ILE A 274 -9.24 -0.53 -6.72
CA ILE A 274 -9.71 0.84 -6.48
C ILE A 274 -9.97 1.55 -7.81
N PHE A 275 -9.01 1.48 -8.75
CA PHE A 275 -9.14 2.07 -10.07
C PHE A 275 -10.36 1.51 -10.81
N CYS A 276 -10.51 0.19 -10.89
CA CYS A 276 -11.63 -0.47 -11.57
C CYS A 276 -13.00 -0.12 -10.98
N ARG A 277 -13.09 0.14 -9.68
CA ARG A 277 -14.37 0.47 -9.01
C ARG A 277 -14.72 1.96 -9.04
N THR A 278 -13.72 2.83 -9.04
CA THR A 278 -13.93 4.27 -8.78
C THR A 278 -13.34 5.20 -9.83
N GLY A 279 -12.55 4.69 -10.77
CA GLY A 279 -11.78 5.49 -11.71
C GLY A 279 -10.59 6.24 -11.07
N ALA A 280 -10.30 6.00 -9.79
CA ALA A 280 -9.24 6.73 -9.10
C ALA A 280 -7.84 6.35 -9.61
N ARG A 281 -7.07 7.34 -10.05
CA ARG A 281 -5.66 7.21 -10.44
C ARG A 281 -4.74 7.89 -9.43
N ILE A 282 -3.54 7.34 -9.30
CA ILE A 282 -2.50 7.83 -8.40
C ILE A 282 -1.48 8.62 -9.21
N PHE A 283 -1.11 9.78 -8.68
CA PHE A 283 -0.05 10.64 -9.19
C PHE A 283 0.99 10.80 -8.10
N VAL A 284 2.23 10.42 -8.41
CA VAL A 284 3.35 10.47 -7.48
C VAL A 284 4.31 11.56 -7.92
N ASN A 285 4.85 12.29 -6.95
CA ASN A 285 5.95 13.22 -7.15
C ASN A 285 7.07 12.84 -6.17
N GLY A 286 8.16 12.26 -6.69
CA GLY A 286 9.27 11.80 -5.85
C GLY A 286 10.22 12.92 -5.42
N ASP A 287 10.30 14.02 -6.17
CA ASP A 287 11.06 15.22 -5.77
C ASP A 287 10.60 15.75 -4.40
N ASN A 288 9.29 15.91 -4.22
CA ASN A 288 8.69 16.38 -2.96
C ASN A 288 8.27 15.23 -2.02
N ARG A 289 8.39 13.97 -2.47
CA ARG A 289 7.84 12.78 -1.79
C ARG A 289 6.36 12.92 -1.45
N THR A 290 5.57 13.32 -2.44
CA THR A 290 4.12 13.52 -2.28
C THR A 290 3.34 12.64 -3.24
N ALA A 291 2.16 12.20 -2.80
CA ALA A 291 1.22 11.45 -3.62
C ALA A 291 -0.15 12.16 -3.65
N ARG A 292 -0.84 12.05 -4.78
CA ARG A 292 -2.18 12.59 -5.00
C ARG A 292 -3.04 11.53 -5.66
N ILE A 293 -4.23 11.32 -5.13
CA ILE A 293 -5.23 10.45 -5.74
C ILE A 293 -6.29 11.35 -6.37
N LYS A 294 -6.60 11.11 -7.63
CA LYS A 294 -7.63 11.85 -8.37
C LYS A 294 -8.63 10.89 -8.98
N LEU A 295 -9.90 11.26 -8.92
CA LEU A 295 -10.97 10.58 -9.65
C LEU A 295 -10.97 11.10 -11.09
N LEU A 296 -11.06 10.18 -12.04
CA LEU A 296 -11.23 10.49 -13.47
C LEU A 296 -12.72 10.61 -13.83
#